data_AF-A0A7K5K9B1-F1
#
_entry.id   AF-A0A7K5K9B1-F1
#
_cell.length_a   1.000
_cell.length_b   1.000
_cell.length_c   1.000
_cell.angle_alpha   90.00
_cell.angle_beta   90.00
_cell.angle_gamma   90.00
#
_symmetry.space_group_name_H-M   'P 1'
#
loop_
_entity.id
_entity.type
_entity.pdbx_description
1 polymer ?
#
loop_
_entity_poly.entity_id
_entity_poly.type
_entity_poly.pdbx_seq_one_letter_code
_entity_poly.pdbx_strand_id
1 'polypeptide(L)'
;MSVLLPNMADFDTIYELEEEDEEQDEPEPVVRSQELPRPRDAPDPVAVRGAGHITVFGLSNKFDTEFPSVLTGKVAPEEFKTSISRVNACLRKNLPVNVKWLLCGCLCCCCTLGCSLWPVVCLNKR
;
A
#
# COMPACT_ATOMS: atom_id res chain seq x y z
N MET A 1 -33.60 -28.87 -27.54
CA MET A 1 -33.53 -27.78 -26.54
C MET A 1 -34.65 -28.01 -25.54
N SER A 2 -34.48 -28.14 -24.23
CA SER A 2 -33.33 -27.94 -23.37
C SER A 2 -33.46 -28.85 -22.14
N VAL A 3 -32.31 -29.11 -21.55
CA VAL A 3 -31.94 -30.15 -20.60
C VAL A 3 -32.60 -29.94 -19.24
N LEU A 4 -33.17 -31.01 -18.66
CA LEU A 4 -33.52 -31.09 -17.24
C LEU A 4 -32.22 -31.00 -16.42
N LEU A 5 -32.10 -29.97 -15.59
CA LEU A 5 -30.99 -29.82 -14.65
C LEU A 5 -31.05 -30.97 -13.62
N PRO A 6 -29.98 -31.79 -13.46
CA PRO A 6 -29.89 -32.72 -12.36
C PRO A 6 -29.82 -31.95 -11.04
N ASN A 7 -30.55 -32.43 -10.04
CA ASN A 7 -30.60 -31.91 -8.68
C ASN A 7 -29.18 -31.89 -8.08
N MET A 8 -28.74 -30.74 -7.56
CA MET A 8 -27.37 -30.45 -7.12
C MET A 8 -26.99 -31.10 -5.78
N ALA A 9 -27.69 -32.17 -5.39
CA ALA A 9 -27.55 -32.83 -4.09
C ALA A 9 -26.73 -34.13 -4.13
N ASP A 10 -26.30 -34.58 -5.32
CA ASP A 10 -25.55 -35.83 -5.51
C ASP A 10 -24.04 -35.62 -5.72
N PHE A 11 -23.53 -34.40 -5.54
CA PHE A 11 -22.10 -34.10 -5.75
C PHE A 11 -21.26 -34.09 -4.46
N ASP A 12 -21.88 -34.24 -3.29
CA ASP A 12 -21.17 -34.27 -1.98
C ASP A 12 -21.09 -35.68 -1.37
N THR A 13 -21.27 -36.75 -2.15
CA THR A 13 -21.01 -38.13 -1.72
C THR A 13 -19.62 -38.57 -2.16
N ILE A 14 -18.61 -38.19 -1.38
CA ILE A 14 -17.31 -38.86 -1.43
C ILE A 14 -17.53 -40.27 -0.86
N TYR A 15 -17.52 -41.28 -1.72
CA TYR A 15 -17.44 -42.67 -1.28
C TYR A 15 -16.04 -42.88 -0.70
N GLU A 16 -15.95 -43.13 0.61
CA GLU A 16 -14.72 -43.69 1.19
C GLU A 16 -14.52 -45.07 0.56
N LEU A 17 -13.55 -45.18 -0.33
CA LEU A 17 -12.99 -46.46 -0.72
C LEU A 17 -12.16 -46.92 0.49
N GLU A 18 -12.57 -48.04 1.11
CA GLU A 18 -11.69 -48.78 2.02
C GLU A 18 -10.47 -49.21 1.19
N GLU A 19 -9.37 -48.46 1.31
CA GLU A 19 -8.07 -48.84 0.78
C GLU A 19 -7.54 -50.01 1.65
N GLU A 20 -7.80 -51.23 1.19
CA GLU A 20 -7.04 -52.40 1.61
C GLU A 20 -5.57 -52.20 1.18
N ASP A 21 -4.68 -52.38 2.16
CA ASP A 21 -3.23 -52.26 2.11
C ASP A 21 -2.57 -52.88 0.87
N GLU A 22 -1.72 -52.17 0.10
CA GLU A 22 -0.51 -52.74 -0.52
C GLU A 22 0.58 -51.66 -0.77
N GLU A 23 1.80 -51.94 -0.25
CA GLU A 23 3.05 -51.18 -0.36
C GLU A 23 3.53 -50.94 -1.81
N GLN A 24 4.05 -49.74 -2.11
CA GLN A 24 5.33 -49.58 -2.86
C GLN A 24 5.89 -48.15 -2.90
N ASP A 25 7.18 -48.05 -2.55
CA ASP A 25 8.12 -46.92 -2.67
C ASP A 25 8.03 -46.14 -4.00
N GLU A 26 7.80 -44.83 -3.95
CA GLU A 26 8.38 -43.81 -4.84
C GLU A 26 8.34 -42.44 -4.13
N PRO A 27 9.47 -41.73 -3.93
CA PRO A 27 9.45 -40.40 -3.33
C PRO A 27 8.97 -39.38 -4.38
N GLU A 28 7.70 -38.97 -4.30
CA GLU A 28 7.18 -37.87 -5.11
C GLU A 28 8.02 -36.59 -4.94
N PRO A 29 8.31 -35.85 -6.02
CA PRO A 29 9.02 -34.59 -5.92
C PRO A 29 8.15 -33.61 -5.15
N VAL A 30 8.53 -33.33 -3.90
CA VAL A 30 7.91 -32.31 -3.05
C VAL A 30 7.96 -30.99 -3.81
N VAL A 31 6.87 -30.67 -4.51
CA VAL A 31 6.61 -29.34 -5.04
C VAL A 31 6.49 -28.47 -3.81
N ARG A 32 7.61 -27.85 -3.44
CA ARG A 32 7.69 -26.86 -2.38
C ARG A 32 6.88 -25.68 -2.87
N SER A 33 5.57 -25.73 -2.61
CA SER A 33 4.66 -24.60 -2.73
C SER A 33 5.40 -23.42 -2.12
N GLN A 34 5.78 -22.46 -2.96
CA GLN A 34 6.28 -21.19 -2.49
C GLN A 34 5.09 -20.54 -1.79
N GLU A 35 4.93 -20.86 -0.49
CA GLU A 35 4.10 -20.09 0.41
C GLU A 35 4.61 -18.66 0.28
N LEU A 36 3.85 -17.83 -0.45
CA LEU A 36 4.01 -16.39 -0.40
C LEU A 36 4.04 -16.03 1.09
N PRO A 37 5.09 -15.34 1.58
CA PRO A 37 5.20 -14.99 2.98
C PRO A 37 3.87 -14.40 3.44
N ARG A 38 3.26 -14.99 4.47
CA ARG A 38 2.03 -14.46 5.04
C ARG A 38 2.30 -12.99 5.40
N PRO A 39 1.32 -12.08 5.27
CA PRO A 39 1.51 -10.64 5.54
C PRO A 39 2.11 -10.29 6.92
N ARG A 40 2.23 -11.27 7.82
CA ARG A 40 2.81 -11.16 9.16
C ARG A 40 4.33 -11.36 9.22
N ASP A 41 4.95 -11.89 8.17
CA ASP A 41 6.40 -12.15 8.12
C ASP A 41 7.18 -11.09 7.30
N ALA A 42 6.48 -10.07 6.78
CA ALA A 42 7.12 -8.98 6.07
C ALA A 42 7.86 -8.06 7.05
N PRO A 43 9.10 -7.63 6.75
CA PRO A 43 9.81 -6.67 7.59
C PRO A 43 9.04 -5.36 7.66
N ASP A 44 9.05 -4.73 8.83
CA ASP A 44 8.36 -3.45 9.04
C ASP A 44 8.79 -2.41 8.00
N PRO A 45 7.84 -1.65 7.44
CA PRO A 45 8.15 -0.66 6.42
C PRO A 45 9.01 0.46 6.99
N VAL A 46 10.07 0.82 6.27
CA VAL A 46 10.95 1.92 6.67
C VAL A 46 10.27 3.25 6.35
N ALA A 47 9.87 3.98 7.39
CA ALA A 47 9.26 5.30 7.24
C ALA A 47 10.31 6.39 6.99
N VAL A 48 10.24 7.04 5.81
CA VAL A 48 11.06 8.21 5.49
C VAL A 48 10.36 9.47 5.98
N ARG A 49 10.99 10.20 6.90
CA ARG A 49 10.40 11.40 7.51
C ARG A 49 10.57 12.64 6.65
N GLY A 50 9.55 13.50 6.66
CA GLY A 50 9.64 14.84 6.10
C GLY A 50 10.57 15.72 6.95
N ALA A 51 11.40 16.52 6.28
CA ALA A 51 12.31 17.50 6.90
C ALA A 51 11.88 18.95 6.60
N GLY A 52 10.64 19.13 6.17
CA GLY A 52 10.04 20.40 5.81
C GLY A 52 9.37 21.10 6.98
N HIS A 53 9.23 22.42 6.92
CA HIS A 53 8.51 23.22 7.93
C HIS A 53 7.03 23.43 7.57
N ILE A 54 6.58 22.92 6.42
CA ILE A 54 5.21 23.10 5.94
C ILE A 54 4.65 21.72 5.61
N THR A 55 3.48 21.42 6.17
CA THR A 55 2.70 20.22 5.88
C THR A 55 1.40 20.63 5.20
N VAL A 56 1.15 20.12 4.00
CA VAL A 56 -0.09 20.37 3.24
C VAL A 56 -0.70 19.02 2.89
N PHE A 57 -1.96 18.78 3.28
CA PHE A 57 -2.65 17.49 3.12
C PHE A 57 -1.87 16.28 3.68
N GLY A 58 -1.22 16.44 4.84
CA GLY A 58 -0.42 15.37 5.46
C GLY A 58 0.94 15.11 4.79
N LEU A 59 1.30 15.85 3.74
CA LEU A 59 2.60 15.75 3.07
C LEU A 59 3.52 16.91 3.45
N SER A 60 4.75 16.59 3.83
CA SER A 60 5.81 17.57 4.06
C SER A 60 6.29 18.18 2.74
N ASN A 61 6.62 19.48 2.75
CA ASN A 61 7.14 20.16 1.56
C ASN A 61 8.55 19.76 1.14
N LYS A 62 9.25 19.02 1.99
CA LYS A 62 10.60 18.48 1.74
C LYS A 62 10.78 17.17 2.50
N PHE A 63 11.46 16.23 1.87
CA PHE A 63 11.97 15.01 2.48
C PHE A 63 13.48 15.07 2.62
N ASP A 64 14.00 14.40 3.64
CA ASP A 64 15.45 14.31 3.83
C ASP A 64 16.10 13.45 2.75
N THR A 65 17.24 13.91 2.26
CA THR A 65 18.06 13.21 1.28
C THR A 65 19.18 12.40 1.92
N GLU A 66 19.39 12.55 3.23
CA GLU A 66 20.31 11.70 3.99
C GLU A 66 19.86 10.22 3.92
N PHE A 67 20.80 9.32 3.69
CA PHE A 67 20.50 7.90 3.56
C PHE A 67 20.23 7.29 4.94
N PRO A 68 19.03 6.73 5.19
CA PRO A 68 18.72 6.13 6.48
C PRO A 68 19.50 4.82 6.67
N SER A 69 20.18 4.70 7.80
CA SER A 69 21.01 3.52 8.12
C SER A 69 20.23 2.20 8.09
N VAL A 70 18.91 2.23 8.34
CA VAL A 70 18.00 1.07 8.29
C VAL A 70 17.89 0.47 6.87
N LEU A 71 18.14 1.25 5.82
CA LEU A 71 18.13 0.77 4.43
C LEU A 71 19.49 0.18 3.99
N THR A 72 20.50 0.19 4.85
CA THR A 72 21.82 -0.38 4.53
C THR A 72 21.71 -1.86 4.19
N GLY A 73 22.25 -2.28 3.06
CA GLY A 73 22.14 -3.65 2.55
C GLY A 73 20.77 -4.02 1.96
N LYS A 74 19.82 -3.07 1.89
CA LYS A 74 18.51 -3.25 1.24
C LYS A 74 18.38 -2.47 -0.06
N VAL A 75 18.87 -1.23 -0.07
CA VAL A 75 18.80 -0.32 -1.23
C VAL A 75 20.14 0.37 -1.41
N ALA A 76 20.57 0.57 -2.66
CA ALA A 76 21.77 1.35 -2.96
C ALA A 76 21.55 2.85 -2.60
N PRO A 77 22.53 3.52 -1.96
CA PRO A 77 22.38 4.92 -1.59
C PRO A 77 22.04 5.87 -2.74
N GLU A 78 22.59 5.61 -3.94
CA GLU A 78 22.34 6.44 -5.12
C GLU A 78 20.92 6.30 -5.67
N GLU A 79 20.34 5.10 -5.60
CA GLU A 79 18.95 4.84 -5.98
C GLU A 79 17.98 5.55 -5.04
N PHE A 80 18.25 5.49 -3.73
CA PHE A 80 17.48 6.22 -2.74
C PHE A 80 17.55 7.73 -2.98
N LYS A 81 18.76 8.27 -3.16
CA LYS A 81 19.01 9.69 -3.39
C LYS A 81 18.32 10.18 -4.65
N THR A 82 18.37 9.42 -5.74
CA THR A 82 17.70 9.74 -7.00
C THR A 82 16.18 9.77 -6.80
N SER A 83 15.63 8.76 -6.13
CA SER A 83 14.19 8.64 -5.88
C SER A 83 13.66 9.81 -5.04
N ILE A 84 14.29 10.11 -3.91
CA ILE A 84 13.89 11.22 -3.05
C ILE A 84 14.11 12.58 -3.71
N SER A 85 15.16 12.73 -4.53
CA SER A 85 15.38 13.97 -5.28
C SER A 85 14.25 14.24 -6.27
N ARG A 86 13.73 13.20 -6.94
CA ARG A 86 12.56 13.32 -7.83
C ARG A 86 11.29 13.69 -7.07
N VAL A 87 11.07 13.10 -5.90
CA VAL A 87 9.95 13.47 -5.01
C VAL A 87 10.05 14.94 -4.61
N ASN A 88 11.20 15.38 -4.13
CA ASN A 88 11.45 16.77 -3.75
C ASN A 88 11.28 17.74 -4.94
N ALA A 89 11.69 17.36 -6.16
CA ALA A 89 11.48 18.17 -7.36
C ALA A 89 9.99 18.28 -7.71
N CYS A 90 9.23 17.19 -7.59
CA CYS A 90 7.78 17.18 -7.80
C CYS A 90 7.06 18.06 -6.77
N LEU A 91 7.43 17.93 -5.49
CA LEU A 91 6.87 18.74 -4.39
C LEU A 91 7.11 20.22 -4.63
N ARG A 92 8.34 20.63 -4.96
CA ARG A 92 8.67 22.04 -5.26
C ARG A 92 7.85 22.64 -6.39
N LYS A 93 7.53 21.85 -7.42
CA LYS A 93 6.74 22.31 -8.58
C LYS A 93 5.25 22.39 -8.26
N ASN A 94 4.70 21.39 -7.57
CA ASN A 94 3.26 21.24 -7.41
C ASN A 94 2.71 21.94 -6.15
N LEU A 95 3.48 22.02 -5.06
CA LEU A 95 3.01 22.62 -3.81
C LEU A 95 2.53 24.07 -3.94
N PRO A 96 3.27 24.99 -4.59
CA PRO A 96 2.81 26.37 -4.71
C PRO A 96 1.51 26.50 -5.52
N VAL A 97 1.32 25.63 -6.50
CA VAL A 97 0.10 25.57 -7.31
C VAL A 97 -1.05 25.07 -6.45
N ASN A 98 -0.88 23.93 -5.76
CA ASN A 98 -1.90 23.36 -4.88
C ASN A 98 -2.28 24.31 -3.72
N VAL A 99 -1.31 25.03 -3.15
CA VAL A 99 -1.58 26.02 -2.10
C VAL A 99 -2.36 27.21 -2.66
N LYS A 100 -2.04 27.69 -3.87
CA LYS A 100 -2.84 28.76 -4.52
C LYS A 100 -4.27 28.31 -4.79
N TRP A 101 -4.49 27.09 -5.26
CA TRP A 101 -5.83 26.53 -5.47
C TRP A 101 -6.58 26.35 -4.14
N LEU A 102 -5.90 25.89 -3.08
CA LEU A 102 -6.48 25.77 -1.74
C LEU A 102 -6.87 27.13 -1.17
N LEU A 103 -6.02 28.15 -1.29
CA LEU A 103 -6.31 29.51 -0.82
C LEU A 103 -7.43 30.15 -1.63
N CYS A 104 -7.46 29.95 -2.95
CA CYS A 104 -8.56 30.40 -3.81
C CYS A 104 -9.88 29.74 -3.39
N GLY A 105 -9.89 28.41 -3.21
CA GLY A 105 -11.08 27.68 -2.72
C GLY A 105 -11.51 28.13 -1.33
N CYS A 106 -10.57 28.38 -0.42
CA CYS A 106 -10.83 28.90 0.92
C CYS A 106 -11.42 30.31 0.88
N LEU A 107 -10.85 31.22 0.07
CA LEU A 107 -11.32 32.59 -0.07
C LEU A 107 -12.75 32.61 -0.67
N CYS A 108 -12.98 31.84 -1.73
CA CYS A 108 -14.31 31.69 -2.34
C CYS A 108 -15.30 31.05 -1.36
N CYS A 109 -14.88 30.07 -0.55
CA CYS A 109 -15.70 29.47 0.50
C CYS A 109 -16.08 30.47 1.61
N CYS A 110 -15.13 31.30 2.07
CA CYS A 110 -15.37 32.31 3.09
C CYS A 110 -16.32 33.42 2.60
N CYS A 111 -16.25 33.78 1.32
CA CYS A 111 -17.13 34.77 0.70
C CYS A 111 -18.56 34.25 0.43
N THR A 112 -18.80 32.94 0.53
CA THR A 112 -20.06 32.31 0.09
C THR A 112 -20.72 31.44 1.18
N LEU A 113 -20.76 31.86 2.45
CA LEU A 113 -21.45 31.21 3.60
C LEU A 113 -20.55 30.47 4.62
N GLY A 114 -19.43 31.06 5.05
CA GLY A 114 -18.89 30.94 6.44
C GLY A 114 -18.78 29.59 7.19
N CYS A 115 -18.96 28.41 6.58
CA CYS A 115 -19.27 27.18 7.35
C CYS A 115 -18.49 25.90 6.98
N SER A 116 -17.57 25.84 6.01
CA SER A 116 -17.00 24.53 5.57
C SER A 116 -15.49 24.32 5.74
N LEU A 117 -14.78 25.11 6.57
CA LEU A 117 -13.36 24.87 6.87
C LEU A 117 -13.07 23.78 7.92
N TRP A 118 -14.10 23.06 8.38
CA TRP A 118 -13.95 21.89 9.27
C TRP A 118 -12.95 20.83 8.77
N PRO A 119 -12.87 20.48 7.47
CA PRO A 119 -11.95 19.45 6.99
C PRO A 119 -10.47 19.88 7.05
N VAL A 120 -10.18 21.18 7.04
CA VAL A 120 -8.80 21.70 7.03
C VAL A 120 -8.24 21.81 8.46
N VAL A 121 -9.09 22.01 9.47
CA VAL A 121 -8.69 22.09 10.89
C VAL A 121 -8.49 20.70 11.51
N CYS A 122 -9.11 19.65 10.98
CA CYS A 122 -8.93 18.28 11.47
C CYS A 122 -7.63 17.60 11.02
N LEU A 123 -6.85 18.20 10.11
CA LEU A 123 -5.58 17.62 9.62
C LEU A 123 -4.38 17.88 10.53
N ASN A 124 -4.57 18.58 11.64
CA ASN A 124 -3.49 18.95 12.57
C ASN A 124 -3.65 18.33 13.96
N LYS A 125 -4.32 17.17 14.07
CA LYS A 125 -4.31 16.38 15.30
C LYS A 125 -3.26 15.27 15.15
N ARG A 126 -2.06 15.63 15.60
CA ARG A 126 -0.92 14.73 15.81
C ARG A 126 -1.22 13.71 16.90
#